data_AF-A0AAW1CE68-F1
#
_entry.id   AF-A0AAW1CE68-F1
#
_cell.length_a   1.000
_cell.length_b   1.000
_cell.length_c   1.000
_cell.angle_alpha   90.00
_cell.angle_beta   90.00
_cell.angle_gamma   90.00
#
_symmetry.space_group_name_H-M   'P 1'
#
loop_
_entity.id
_entity.type
_entity.pdbx_description
1 polymer ?
#
loop_
_entity_poly.entity_id
_entity_poly.type
_entity_poly.pdbx_seq_one_letter_code
_entity_poly.pdbx_strand_id
1 'polypeptide(L)'
;MFKVSDSYALEHYPTVVHPYGLKTSILGLRTTVHPQYFSQGSMRLKCVASLSPVLWQGDRESVVQSIAPHFLDKEALLLGK
;
A
#
# COMPACT_ATOMS: atom_id res chain seq x y z
N MET A 1 5.47 13.02 11.46
CA MET A 1 4.79 12.02 10.62
C MET A 1 4.47 10.82 11.49
N PHE A 2 3.20 10.44 11.63
CA PHE A 2 2.81 9.28 12.41
C PHE A 2 2.67 8.06 11.49
N LYS A 3 3.14 6.89 11.95
CA LYS A 3 3.05 5.62 11.21
C LYS A 3 2.08 4.72 11.94
N VAL A 4 0.98 4.36 11.28
CA VAL A 4 0.07 3.32 11.75
C VAL A 4 0.56 2.01 11.14
N SER A 5 1.07 1.10 11.97
CA SER A 5 1.52 -0.24 11.56
C SER A 5 0.72 -1.35 12.24
N ASP A 6 -0.39 -0.97 12.86
CA ASP A 6 -1.15 -1.88 13.70
C ASP A 6 -2.06 -2.79 12.89
N SER A 7 -2.04 -4.08 13.21
CA SER A 7 -2.85 -5.08 12.54
C SER A 7 -4.34 -4.90 12.81
N TYR A 8 -4.75 -4.31 13.95
CA TYR A 8 -6.15 -4.01 14.22
C TYR A 8 -6.71 -2.89 13.36
N ALA A 9 -5.85 -2.06 12.75
CA ALA A 9 -6.25 -1.00 11.84
C ALA A 9 -6.43 -1.51 10.41
N LEU A 10 -6.09 -2.77 10.13
CA LEU A 10 -6.19 -3.36 8.81
C LEU A 10 -7.60 -3.92 8.57
N GLU A 11 -8.14 -3.61 7.41
CA GLU A 11 -9.41 -4.16 6.94
C GLU A 11 -9.15 -5.01 5.70
N HIS A 12 -9.47 -6.30 5.80
CA HIS A 12 -9.25 -7.26 4.74
C HIS A 12 -10.45 -7.33 3.80
N TYR A 13 -10.20 -7.16 2.52
CA TYR A 13 -11.20 -7.31 1.48
C TYR A 13 -11.00 -8.64 0.74
N PRO A 14 -12.09 -9.25 0.24
CA PRO A 14 -11.98 -10.46 -0.58
C PRO A 14 -11.09 -10.23 -1.81
N THR A 15 -10.25 -11.21 -2.14
CA THR A 15 -9.46 -11.21 -3.37
C THR A 15 -10.39 -11.27 -4.57
N VAL A 16 -10.25 -10.31 -5.49
CA VAL A 16 -10.97 -10.30 -6.76
C VAL A 16 -10.19 -11.14 -7.78
N VAL A 17 -10.86 -12.11 -8.40
CA VAL A 17 -10.29 -12.91 -9.49
C VAL A 17 -10.83 -12.36 -10.81
N HIS A 18 -9.93 -11.98 -11.70
CA HIS A 18 -10.22 -11.45 -13.03
C HIS A 18 -10.11 -12.56 -14.09
N PRO A 19 -10.60 -12.33 -15.32
CA PRO A 19 -10.34 -13.20 -16.45
C PRO A 19 -8.84 -13.51 -16.59
N TYR A 20 -8.52 -14.69 -17.13
CA TYR A 20 -7.15 -15.19 -17.29
C TYR A 20 -6.38 -15.45 -15.98
N GLY A 21 -7.08 -15.53 -14.84
CA GLY A 21 -6.49 -15.96 -13.57
C GLY A 21 -5.72 -14.88 -12.82
N LEU A 22 -5.75 -13.63 -13.29
CA LEU A 22 -5.20 -12.48 -12.57
C LEU A 22 -5.97 -12.27 -11.27
N LYS A 23 -5.25 -11.95 -10.19
CA LYS A 23 -5.84 -11.72 -8.86
C LYS A 23 -5.49 -10.32 -8.36
N THR A 24 -6.47 -9.64 -7.77
CA THR A 24 -6.29 -8.38 -7.07
C THR A 24 -6.60 -8.59 -5.60
N SER A 25 -5.60 -8.35 -4.75
CA SER A 25 -5.77 -8.25 -3.30
C SER A 25 -5.94 -6.79 -2.91
N ILE A 26 -6.85 -6.51 -1.98
CA ILE A 26 -7.14 -5.17 -1.50
C ILE A 26 -6.99 -5.18 0.02
N LEU A 27 -6.21 -4.23 0.54
CA LEU A 27 -6.01 -4.02 1.97
C LEU A 27 -6.44 -2.60 2.33
N GLY A 28 -7.43 -2.47 3.20
CA GLY A 28 -7.87 -1.20 3.76
C GLY A 28 -7.12 -0.84 5.04
N LEU A 29 -7.06 0.45 5.33
CA LEU A 29 -6.57 0.98 6.59
C LEU A 29 -7.67 1.84 7.22
N ARG A 30 -8.16 1.44 8.40
CA ARG A 30 -9.17 2.16 9.17
C ARG A 30 -8.56 2.71 10.45
N THR A 31 -8.69 4.02 10.65
CA THR A 31 -8.17 4.70 11.85
C THR A 31 -9.07 5.87 12.24
N THR A 32 -9.15 6.15 13.53
CA THR A 32 -9.84 7.33 14.05
C THR A 32 -8.93 8.55 13.93
N VAL A 33 -9.44 9.61 13.32
CA VAL A 33 -8.69 10.86 13.17
C VAL A 33 -8.77 11.66 14.46
N HIS A 34 -7.62 11.98 15.05
CA HIS A 34 -7.51 12.83 16.24
C HIS A 34 -6.96 14.22 15.90
N PRO A 35 -7.28 15.28 16.67
CA PRO A 35 -6.81 16.64 16.42
C PRO A 35 -5.28 16.78 16.31
N GLN A 36 -4.55 15.96 17.07
CA GLN A 36 -3.09 15.87 17.06
C GLN A 36 -2.46 15.45 15.72
N TYR A 37 -3.27 14.92 14.79
CA TYR A 37 -2.81 14.54 13.44
C TYR A 37 -2.87 15.68 12.42
N PHE A 38 -3.48 16.81 12.78
CA PHE A 38 -3.52 17.99 11.94
C PHE A 38 -2.31 18.87 12.19
N SER A 39 -1.69 19.33 11.11
CA SER A 39 -0.68 20.39 11.12
C SER A 39 -1.22 21.56 10.32
N GLN A 40 -1.30 22.74 10.95
CA GLN A 40 -1.87 23.94 10.32
C GLN A 40 -3.28 23.72 9.74
N GLY A 41 -4.12 22.98 10.46
CA GLY A 41 -5.49 22.67 10.02
C GLY A 41 -5.60 21.65 8.88
N SER A 42 -4.50 21.05 8.44
CA SER A 42 -4.50 20.03 7.38
C SER A 42 -3.88 18.71 7.87
N MET A 43 -4.49 17.60 7.47
CA MET A 43 -3.94 16.26 7.66
C MET A 43 -3.56 15.70 6.30
N ARG A 44 -2.38 15.07 6.22
CA ARG A 44 -1.89 14.40 5.00
C ARG A 44 -1.73 12.91 5.26
N LEU A 45 -2.31 12.09 4.40
CA LEU A 45 -2.20 10.64 4.44
C LEU A 45 -1.31 10.17 3.28
N LYS A 46 -0.34 9.30 3.60
CA LYS A 46 0.53 8.66 2.62
C LYS A 46 0.34 7.15 2.72
N CYS A 47 -0.18 6.53 1.66
CA CYS A 47 -0.17 5.08 1.52
C CYS A 47 1.13 4.68 0.79
N VAL A 48 1.92 3.80 1.41
CA VAL A 48 3.14 3.24 0.79
C VAL A 48 3.03 1.72 0.86
N ALA A 49 3.01 1.08 -0.30
CA ALA A 49 3.03 -0.37 -0.42
C ALA A 49 4.38 -0.80 -0.99
N SER A 50 5.22 -1.42 -0.15
CA SER A 50 6.50 -1.99 -0.58
C SER A 50 6.29 -3.46 -0.97
N LEU A 51 6.30 -3.79 -2.27
CA LEU A 51 6.38 -5.16 -2.77
C LEU A 51 7.85 -5.59 -2.96
N SER A 52 8.23 -6.79 -2.53
CA SER A 52 9.55 -7.31 -2.87
C SER A 52 9.74 -7.33 -4.41
N PRO A 53 10.89 -6.90 -4.96
CA PRO A 53 11.15 -6.92 -6.39
C PRO A 53 11.32 -8.37 -6.85
N VAL A 54 10.19 -8.99 -7.18
CA VAL A 54 10.13 -10.32 -7.74
C VAL A 54 10.12 -10.18 -9.26
N LEU A 55 11.22 -10.56 -9.90
CA LEU A 55 11.27 -10.72 -11.35
C LEU A 55 10.81 -12.12 -11.70
N TRP A 56 9.78 -12.20 -12.55
CA TRP A 56 9.36 -13.44 -13.19
C TRP A 56 10.17 -13.60 -14.48
N GLN A 57 11.01 -14.64 -14.54
CA GLN A 57 11.70 -15.04 -15.77
C GLN A 57 11.17 -16.42 -16.18
N GLY A 58 10.19 -16.42 -17.09
CA GLY A 58 9.39 -17.62 -17.40
C GLY A 58 8.50 -18.02 -16.22
N ASP A 59 8.43 -19.31 -15.89
CA ASP A 59 7.66 -19.85 -14.76
C ASP A 59 8.42 -19.82 -13.41
N ARG A 60 9.58 -19.16 -13.35
CA ARG A 60 10.43 -19.12 -12.15
C ARG A 60 10.42 -17.73 -11.53
N GLU A 61 10.12 -17.72 -10.22
CA GLU A 61 10.22 -16.56 -9.35
C GLU A 61 11.68 -16.34 -8.94
N SER A 62 12.21 -15.13 -9.12
CA SER A 62 13.54 -14.76 -8.61
C SER A 62 13.51 -13.37 -7.96
N VAL A 63 14.06 -13.27 -6.74
CA VAL A 63 14.21 -12.00 -6.04
C VAL A 63 15.45 -11.29 -6.56
N VAL A 64 15.26 -10.21 -7.32
CA VAL A 64 16.39 -9.45 -7.87
C VAL A 64 16.64 -8.22 -7.00
N GLN A 65 17.78 -8.22 -6.33
CA GLN A 65 18.18 -7.18 -5.38
C GLN A 65 18.53 -5.83 -6.05
N SER A 66 18.57 -5.74 -7.39
CA SER A 66 19.28 -4.64 -8.08
C SER A 66 18.52 -3.89 -9.18
N ILE A 67 17.20 -4.07 -9.35
CA ILE A 67 16.44 -3.24 -10.32
C ILE A 67 15.64 -2.17 -9.58
N ALA A 68 16.20 -0.96 -9.60
CA ALA A 68 15.63 0.35 -9.32
C ALA A 68 14.73 0.52 -8.07
N PRO A 69 15.06 1.44 -7.14
CA PRO A 69 14.21 1.76 -5.99
C PRO A 69 12.88 2.46 -6.38
N HIS A 70 12.62 2.66 -7.68
CA HIS A 70 11.52 3.49 -8.19
C HIS A 70 10.25 2.71 -8.58
N PHE A 71 10.24 1.38 -8.58
CA PHE A 71 9.04 0.64 -8.99
C PHE A 71 7.97 0.55 -7.87
N LEU A 72 8.28 1.02 -6.67
CA LEU A 72 7.65 0.53 -5.45
C LEU A 72 7.21 1.58 -4.43
N ASP A 73 7.07 2.83 -4.86
CA ASP A 73 6.40 3.85 -4.06
C ASP A 73 5.17 4.30 -4.83
N LYS A 74 4.13 3.44 -4.82
CA LYS A 74 2.81 3.85 -5.30
C LYS A 74 2.18 4.73 -4.23
N GLU A 75 2.53 6.01 -4.25
CA GLU A 75 1.99 7.00 -3.33
C GLU A 75 0.58 7.43 -3.78
N ALA A 76 -0.41 7.22 -2.92
CA ALA A 76 -1.73 7.80 -3.07
C ALA A 76 -1.92 8.90 -2.02
N LEU A 77 -2.17 10.13 -2.46
CA LEU A 77 -2.50 11.27 -1.60
C LEU A 77 -4.01 11.50 -1.65
N LEU A 78 -4.69 11.29 -0.52
CA LEU A 78 -6.08 11.72 -0.36
C LEU A 78 -6.10 13.19 0.09
N LEU A 79 -6.59 14.08 -0.78
CA LEU A 79 -6.92 15.46 -0.42
C LEU A 79 -8.39 15.51 0.00
N GLY A 80 -8.65 15.63 1.30
CA GLY A 80 -10.00 15.90 1.81
C GLY A 80 -10.44 17.32 1.43
N LYS A 81 -11.68 17.48 0.97
CA LYS A 81 -12.34 18.79 0.80
C LYS A 81 -12.93 19.28 2.11
#